data_AF-A0A1T4VLK0-F1
#
_entry.id   AF-A0A1T4VLK0-F1
#
_cell.length_a   1.000
_cell.length_b   1.000
_cell.length_c   1.000
_cell.angle_alpha   90.00
_cell.angle_beta   90.00
_cell.angle_gamma   90.00
#
_symmetry.space_group_name_H-M   'P 1'
#
loop_
_entity.id
_entity.type
_entity.pdbx_description
1 polymer ?
#
loop_
_entity_poly.entity_id
_entity_poly.type
_entity_poly.pdbx_seq_one_letter_code
_entity_poly.pdbx_strand_id
1 'polypeptide(L)'
;MKGYDYDEYLETDLNKREVKSRRQGLSLLASDRIDALLDAHDEIVEELEQNMPETHSLSISIVKDLRLYPAFSDTPQGDKLRKIYDERFETLLINGEIKHLFEEYEWERFPFTPLN
;
A
#
# COMPACT_ATOMS: atom_id res chain seq x y z
N MET A 1 3.95 -9.88 -3.21
CA MET A 1 5.13 -9.60 -2.37
C MET A 1 5.13 -10.52 -1.14
N LYS A 2 6.29 -10.84 -0.56
CA LYS A 2 6.34 -11.59 0.71
C LYS A 2 5.90 -10.70 1.88
N GLY A 3 5.10 -11.24 2.81
CA GLY A 3 4.80 -10.60 4.10
C GLY A 3 3.63 -9.60 4.11
N TYR A 4 2.80 -9.60 3.07
CA TYR A 4 1.58 -8.78 2.98
C TYR A 4 0.28 -9.59 3.10
N ASP A 5 0.39 -10.92 3.18
CA ASP A 5 -0.73 -11.86 3.38
C ASP A 5 -1.95 -11.56 2.49
N TYR A 6 -1.69 -11.17 1.23
CA TYR A 6 -2.72 -10.75 0.29
C TYR A 6 -3.81 -11.81 0.09
N ASP A 7 -3.46 -13.07 0.28
CA ASP A 7 -4.34 -14.20 0.14
C ASP A 7 -5.44 -14.28 1.20
N GLU A 8 -5.28 -13.67 2.37
CA GLU A 8 -6.36 -13.54 3.35
C GLU A 8 -7.51 -12.67 2.83
N TYR A 9 -7.25 -11.86 1.79
CA TYR A 9 -8.20 -10.89 1.26
C TYR A 9 -8.84 -11.30 -0.07
N LEU A 10 -8.42 -12.41 -0.67
CA LEU A 10 -8.90 -12.90 -1.96
C LEU A 10 -9.86 -14.07 -1.78
N GLU A 11 -11.01 -14.01 -2.45
CA GLU A 11 -12.01 -15.08 -2.42
C GLU A 11 -11.74 -16.19 -3.44
N THR A 12 -10.80 -15.94 -4.36
CA THR A 12 -10.46 -16.85 -5.46
C THR A 12 -9.25 -17.69 -5.11
N ASP A 13 -9.33 -18.99 -5.39
CA ASP A 13 -8.18 -19.89 -5.29
C ASP A 13 -7.18 -19.61 -6.42
N LEU A 14 -5.95 -19.26 -6.05
CA LEU A 14 -4.88 -18.88 -6.97
C LEU A 14 -3.66 -19.76 -6.75
N ASN A 15 -2.94 -20.10 -7.82
CA ASN A 15 -1.61 -20.70 -7.70
C ASN A 15 -0.59 -19.62 -7.29
N LYS A 16 -0.42 -19.46 -5.98
CA LYS A 16 0.37 -18.38 -5.39
C LYS A 16 1.87 -18.68 -5.41
N ARG A 17 2.66 -17.65 -5.72
CA ARG A 17 4.12 -17.67 -5.55
C ARG A 17 4.62 -16.33 -5.05
N GLU A 18 5.36 -16.33 -3.95
CA GLU A 18 6.07 -15.15 -3.49
C GLU A 18 7.27 -14.84 -4.39
N VAL A 19 7.48 -13.56 -4.67
CA VAL A 19 8.66 -13.02 -5.35
C VAL A 19 9.49 -12.20 -4.37
N LYS A 20 10.80 -12.12 -4.61
CA LYS A 20 11.74 -11.45 -3.70
C LYS A 20 11.79 -9.93 -3.88
N SER A 21 11.32 -9.42 -5.01
CA SER A 21 11.23 -7.98 -5.30
C SER A 21 10.16 -7.69 -6.36
N ARG A 22 9.71 -6.43 -6.41
CA ARG A 22 8.72 -5.94 -7.39
C ARG A 22 9.25 -6.07 -8.81
N ARG A 23 10.49 -5.60 -9.04
CA ARG A 23 11.22 -5.79 -10.29
C ARG A 23 11.28 -7.24 -10.77
N GLN A 24 11.51 -8.20 -9.87
CA GLN A 24 11.48 -9.62 -10.22
C GLN A 24 10.09 -10.05 -10.67
N GLY A 25 9.05 -9.66 -9.92
CA GLY A 25 7.65 -9.94 -10.27
C GLY A 25 7.27 -9.40 -11.65
N LEU A 26 7.59 -8.13 -11.91
CA LEU A 26 7.32 -7.49 -13.20
C LEU A 26 8.09 -8.16 -14.35
N SER A 27 9.34 -8.59 -14.13
CA SER A 27 10.11 -9.33 -15.14
C SER A 27 9.49 -10.70 -15.46
N LEU A 28 8.91 -11.38 -14.46
CA LEU A 28 8.19 -12.64 -14.67
C LEU A 28 6.89 -12.42 -15.44
N LEU A 29 6.16 -11.33 -15.13
CA LEU A 29 4.95 -10.96 -15.85
C LEU A 29 5.25 -10.63 -17.32
N ALA A 30 6.27 -9.81 -17.57
CA ALA A 30 6.68 -9.42 -18.93
C ALA A 30 7.24 -10.58 -19.79
N SER A 31 7.58 -11.72 -19.17
CA SER A 31 8.04 -12.93 -19.85
C SER A 31 7.01 -14.05 -19.87
N ASP A 32 5.73 -13.74 -19.60
CA ASP A 32 4.60 -14.67 -19.57
C ASP A 32 4.80 -15.86 -18.61
N ARG A 33 5.57 -15.66 -17.54
CA ARG A 33 5.87 -16.70 -16.53
C ARG A 33 4.87 -16.70 -15.37
N ILE A 34 4.11 -15.63 -15.22
CA ILE A 34 2.98 -15.47 -14.29
C ILE A 34 1.89 -14.67 -15.01
N ASP A 35 0.63 -14.92 -14.65
CA ASP A 35 -0.51 -14.24 -15.29
C ASP A 35 -0.77 -12.84 -14.69
N ALA A 36 -0.40 -12.64 -13.43
CA ALA A 36 -0.58 -11.38 -12.72
C ALA A 36 0.45 -11.20 -11.61
N LEU A 37 0.81 -9.94 -11.33
CA LEU A 37 1.53 -9.54 -10.12
C LEU A 37 0.56 -8.79 -9.21
N LEU A 38 0.45 -9.22 -7.95
CA LEU A 38 -0.34 -8.55 -6.93
C LEU A 38 0.57 -7.84 -5.93
N ASP A 39 0.34 -6.53 -5.76
CA ASP A 39 1.07 -5.67 -4.85
C ASP A 39 0.32 -4.35 -4.60
N ALA A 40 0.83 -3.50 -3.69
CA ALA A 40 0.30 -2.16 -3.46
C ALA A 40 0.38 -1.28 -4.72
N HIS A 41 -0.69 -0.55 -5.04
CA HIS A 41 -0.81 0.25 -6.27
C HIS A 41 0.34 1.25 -6.44
N ASP A 42 0.53 2.14 -5.46
CA ASP A 42 1.45 3.28 -5.58
C ASP A 42 2.89 2.79 -5.81
N GLU A 43 3.24 1.66 -5.22
CA GLU A 43 4.56 1.10 -5.39
C GLU A 43 4.71 0.23 -6.65
N ILE A 44 3.62 -0.25 -7.27
CA ILE A 44 3.72 -0.75 -8.65
C ILE A 44 4.01 0.43 -9.58
N VAL A 45 3.27 1.53 -9.43
CA VAL A 45 3.44 2.74 -10.24
C VAL A 45 4.87 3.27 -10.13
N GLU A 46 5.37 3.46 -8.91
CA GLU A 46 6.73 3.94 -8.66
C GLU A 46 7.80 3.03 -9.32
N GLU A 47 7.68 1.70 -9.18
CA GLU A 47 8.64 0.76 -9.79
C GLU A 47 8.59 0.81 -11.32
N LEU A 48 7.40 0.95 -11.93
CA LEU A 48 7.26 1.08 -13.38
C LEU A 48 7.90 2.36 -13.90
N GLU A 49 7.66 3.49 -13.23
CA GLU A 49 8.22 4.80 -13.58
C GLU A 49 9.75 4.81 -13.48
N GLN A 50 10.31 4.20 -12.44
CA GLN A 50 11.75 4.23 -12.20
C GLN A 50 12.54 3.21 -13.04
N ASN A 51 12.00 2.01 -13.25
CA ASN A 51 12.79 0.86 -13.71
C ASN A 51 12.29 0.21 -15.00
N MET A 52 11.06 0.50 -15.45
CA MET A 52 10.46 -0.13 -16.63
C MET A 52 9.63 0.87 -17.46
N PRO A 53 10.26 1.87 -18.10
CA PRO A 53 9.54 2.93 -18.81
C PRO A 53 8.79 2.46 -20.08
N GLU A 54 9.10 1.26 -20.61
CA GLU A 54 8.39 0.67 -21.76
C GLU A 54 7.39 -0.41 -21.31
N THR A 55 6.19 0.02 -20.90
CA THR A 55 5.14 -0.86 -20.34
C THR A 55 3.88 -0.94 -21.20
N HIS A 56 4.03 -0.72 -22.51
CA HIS A 56 2.91 -0.59 -23.46
C HIS A 56 1.92 -1.77 -23.48
N SER A 57 2.24 -2.92 -22.87
CA SER A 57 1.39 -4.11 -22.77
C SER A 57 0.84 -4.41 -21.37
N LEU A 58 1.25 -3.68 -20.31
CA LEU A 58 0.78 -3.94 -18.95
C LEU A 58 -0.43 -3.07 -18.62
N SER A 59 -1.39 -3.65 -17.90
CA SER A 59 -2.51 -2.94 -17.30
C SER A 59 -2.52 -3.14 -15.79
N ILE A 60 -2.94 -2.11 -15.05
CA ILE A 60 -3.10 -2.15 -13.60
C ILE A 60 -4.59 -2.16 -13.30
N SER A 61 -5.02 -2.99 -12.37
CA SER A 61 -6.41 -3.04 -11.89
C SER A 61 -6.43 -3.12 -10.36
N ILE A 62 -7.23 -2.27 -9.74
CA ILE A 62 -7.45 -2.30 -8.29
C ILE A 62 -8.41 -3.45 -7.97
N VAL A 63 -7.92 -4.43 -7.22
CA VAL A 63 -8.72 -5.59 -6.80
C VAL A 63 -9.40 -5.37 -5.45
N LYS A 64 -8.79 -4.57 -4.56
CA LYS A 64 -9.30 -4.27 -3.23
C LYS A 64 -8.62 -3.05 -2.63
N ASP A 65 -9.39 -2.20 -1.97
CA ASP A 65 -8.87 -1.16 -1.08
C ASP A 65 -8.81 -1.71 0.35
N LEU A 66 -7.62 -1.70 0.95
CA LEU A 66 -7.41 -2.08 2.34
C LEU A 66 -7.18 -0.84 3.19
N ARG A 67 -7.84 -0.78 4.35
CA ARG A 67 -7.52 0.24 5.36
C ARG A 67 -6.25 -0.19 6.08
N LEU A 68 -5.20 0.59 5.95
CA LEU A 68 -3.94 0.38 6.64
C LEU A 68 -3.95 1.14 7.97
N TYR A 69 -3.36 0.52 8.99
CA TYR A 69 -3.26 1.09 10.33
C TYR A 69 -1.83 0.92 10.84
N PRO A 70 -1.24 1.93 11.50
CA PRO A 70 0.04 1.76 12.16
C PRO A 70 -0.03 0.66 13.22
N ALA A 71 0.95 -0.25 13.19
CA ALA A 71 1.11 -1.26 14.22
C ALA A 71 1.88 -0.67 15.41
N PHE A 72 1.39 -0.92 16.63
CA PHE A 72 2.08 -0.60 17.87
C PHE A 72 2.55 -1.89 18.55
N SER A 73 3.63 -1.81 19.34
CA SER A 73 4.12 -2.98 20.07
C SER A 73 3.10 -3.47 21.11
N ASP A 74 3.01 -4.78 21.29
CA ASP A 74 2.17 -5.40 22.33
C ASP A 74 2.84 -5.28 23.71
N THR A 75 2.89 -4.04 24.21
CA THR A 75 3.49 -3.66 25.49
C THR A 75 2.68 -2.54 26.12
N PRO A 76 2.77 -2.33 27.45
CA PRO A 76 2.12 -1.18 28.10
C PRO A 76 2.52 0.18 27.51
N GLN A 77 3.73 0.29 26.93
CA GLN A 77 4.20 1.49 26.25
C GLN A 77 3.57 1.64 24.87
N GLY A 78 3.50 0.55 24.08
CA GLY A 78 2.83 0.55 22.78
C GLY A 78 1.34 0.88 22.90
N ASP A 79 0.67 0.35 23.92
CA ASP A 79 -0.72 0.68 24.22
C ASP A 79 -0.93 2.17 24.53
N LYS A 80 0.01 2.79 25.24
CA LYS A 80 -0.04 4.24 25.50
C LYS A 80 0.16 5.04 24.22
N LEU A 81 1.11 4.64 23.37
CA LEU A 81 1.36 5.31 22.10
C LEU A 81 0.17 5.21 21.15
N ARG A 82 -0.46 4.03 21.06
CA ARG A 82 -1.68 3.81 20.29
C ARG A 82 -2.79 4.78 20.69
N LYS A 83 -3.05 4.91 22.00
CA LYS A 83 -4.07 5.85 22.51
C LYS A 83 -3.75 7.31 22.15
N ILE A 84 -2.48 7.73 22.33
CA ILE A 84 -2.06 9.08 21.97
C ILE A 84 -2.22 9.31 20.47
N TYR A 85 -1.89 8.32 19.64
CA TYR A 85 -2.07 8.39 18.20
C TYR A 85 -3.55 8.55 17.84
N ASP A 86 -4.42 7.67 18.34
CA ASP A 86 -5.86 7.69 18.06
C ASP A 86 -6.49 9.05 18.44
N GLU A 87 -6.18 9.56 19.64
CA GLU A 87 -6.72 10.84 20.13
C GLU A 87 -6.19 12.06 19.34
N ARG A 88 -4.90 12.07 19.00
CA ARG A 88 -4.29 13.24 18.34
C ARG A 88 -4.48 13.24 16.84
N PHE A 89 -4.56 12.08 16.20
CA PHE A 89 -4.66 12.00 14.75
C PHE A 89 -5.93 12.70 14.24
N GLU A 90 -7.07 12.46 14.89
CA GLU A 90 -8.34 13.12 14.54
C GLU A 90 -8.24 14.65 14.69
N THR A 91 -7.64 15.13 15.78
CA THR A 91 -7.44 16.56 16.02
C THR A 91 -6.56 17.18 14.92
N LEU A 92 -5.44 16.53 14.57
CA LEU A 92 -4.55 16.99 13.51
C LEU A 92 -5.21 16.94 12.14
N LEU A 93 -6.05 15.94 11.88
CA LEU A 93 -6.76 15.78 10.63
C LEU A 93 -7.77 16.91 10.43
N ILE A 94 -8.62 17.18 11.43
CA ILE A 94 -9.65 18.23 11.36
C ILE A 94 -9.02 19.62 11.24
N ASN A 95 -7.88 19.86 11.91
CA ASN A 95 -7.18 21.14 11.84
C ASN A 95 -6.37 21.33 10.55
N GLY A 96 -6.32 20.33 9.67
CA GLY A 96 -5.62 20.41 8.37
C GLY A 96 -4.12 20.14 8.43
N GLU A 97 -3.55 19.84 9.61
CA GLU A 97 -2.12 19.56 9.79
C GLU A 97 -1.70 18.29 9.02
N ILE A 98 -2.55 17.25 8.99
CA ILE A 98 -2.27 16.05 8.20
C ILE A 98 -2.28 16.37 6.71
N LYS A 99 -3.17 17.25 6.23
CA LYS A 99 -3.20 17.67 4.83
C LYS A 99 -1.94 18.44 4.45
N HIS A 100 -1.48 19.32 5.34
CA HIS A 100 -0.24 20.06 5.14
C HIS A 100 0.97 19.14 5.01
N LEU A 101 1.07 18.09 5.84
CA LEU A 101 2.13 17.08 5.70
C LEU A 101 2.09 16.39 4.33
N PHE A 102 0.92 16.00 3.84
CA PHE A 102 0.82 15.37 2.51
C PHE A 102 1.30 16.32 1.40
N GLU A 103 0.95 17.61 1.49
CA GLU A 103 1.41 18.63 0.55
C GLU A 103 2.93 18.88 0.63
N GLU A 104 3.50 18.94 1.84
CA GLU A 104 4.94 19.15 2.07
C GLU A 104 5.80 18.03 1.46
N TYR A 105 5.34 16.78 1.58
CA TYR A 105 6.05 15.61 1.05
C TYR A 105 5.59 15.20 -0.36
N GLU A 106 4.82 16.06 -1.03
CA GLU A 106 4.35 15.86 -2.41
C GLU A 106 3.59 14.52 -2.62
N TRP A 107 2.85 14.06 -1.60
CA TRP A 107 1.99 12.87 -1.72
C TRP A 107 0.73 13.22 -2.50
N GLU A 108 0.57 12.63 -3.69
CA GLU A 108 -0.49 12.98 -4.63
C GLU A 108 -1.92 12.67 -4.12
N ARG A 109 -2.07 11.66 -3.25
CA ARG A 109 -3.37 11.19 -2.77
C ARG A 109 -3.56 11.46 -1.28
N PHE A 110 -4.59 12.24 -0.94
CA PHE A 110 -5.05 12.42 0.44
C PHE A 110 -6.20 11.45 0.77
N PRO A 111 -6.00 10.40 1.59
CA PRO A 111 -6.96 9.30 1.73
C PRO A 111 -7.98 9.49 2.87
N PHE A 112 -7.96 10.63 3.57
CA PHE A 112 -8.78 10.84 4.76
C PHE A 112 -10.02 11.68 4.46
N THR A 113 -11.15 11.26 5.00
CA THR A 113 -12.36 12.07 5.11
C THR A 113 -12.60 12.31 6.61
N PRO A 114 -12.87 13.55 7.07
CA PRO A 114 -13.21 13.79 8.47
C PRO A 114 -14.38 12.92 8.89
N LEU A 115 -14.31 12.32 10.09
CA LEU A 115 -15.46 11.64 10.69
C LEU A 115 -16.47 12.73 11.10
N ASN A 116 -17.69 12.65 10.57
CA ASN A 116 -18.80 13.55 10.91
C ASN A 116 -19.38 13.22 12.29
#